data_AF-A0A973SMB4-F1
#
_entry.id   AF-A0A973SMB4-F1
#
_cell.length_a   1.000
_cell.length_b   1.000
_cell.length_c   1.000
_cell.angle_alpha   90.00
_cell.angle_beta   90.00
_cell.angle_gamma   90.00
#
_symmetry.space_group_name_H-M   'P 1'
#
loop_
_entity.id
_entity.type
_entity.pdbx_description
1 polymer ?
#
loop_
_entity_poly.entity_id
_entity_poly.type
_entity_poly.pdbx_seq_one_letter_code
_entity_poly.pdbx_strand_id
1 'polypeptide(L)'
;GSVLVDISIDQGGCFEGSRPTTHAEPTYQVHGSVFYCVANMPGAVPHTSTFALTNVTLPYALAVADRGWRNAVHGDAALAAGMSTHEGRLLSRPVAEAHGLAWSPLEDVLA
;
A
#
# COMPACT_ATOMS: atom_id res chain seq x y z
N GLY A 1 -10.80 14.96 27.46
CA GLY A 1 -10.21 13.75 26.86
C GLY A 1 -9.19 14.16 25.83
N SER A 2 -8.17 13.33 25.62
CA SER A 2 -7.22 13.42 24.51
C SER A 2 -7.80 12.86 23.22
N VAL A 3 -7.16 13.16 22.09
CA VAL A 3 -7.48 12.59 20.78
C VAL A 3 -6.24 11.88 20.24
N LEU A 4 -6.41 10.64 19.77
CA LEU A 4 -5.38 9.86 19.11
C LEU A 4 -5.80 9.64 17.66
N VAL A 5 -4.92 9.97 16.73
CA VAL A 5 -5.13 9.79 15.29
C VAL A 5 -4.12 8.77 14.79
N ASP A 6 -4.60 7.57 14.44
CA ASP A 6 -3.73 6.50 13.96
C ASP A 6 -3.72 6.45 12.43
N ILE A 7 -2.69 7.07 11.84
CA ILE A 7 -2.49 7.11 10.38
C ILE A 7 -2.00 5.76 9.84
N SER A 8 -1.42 4.90 10.70
CA SER A 8 -0.90 3.59 10.30
C SER A 8 -1.97 2.50 10.22
N ILE A 9 -3.25 2.87 10.35
CA ILE A 9 -4.38 1.94 10.43
C ILE A 9 -4.52 1.05 9.20
N ASP A 10 -4.10 1.52 8.02
CA ASP A 10 -4.11 0.73 6.77
C ASP A 10 -3.19 -0.51 6.83
N GLN A 11 -2.30 -0.58 7.82
CA GLN A 11 -1.40 -1.71 8.11
C GLN A 11 -1.67 -2.34 9.49
N GLY A 12 -2.86 -2.11 10.06
CA GLY A 12 -3.29 -2.67 11.35
C GLY A 12 -3.26 -1.69 12.53
N GLY A 13 -2.61 -0.53 12.39
CA GLY A 13 -2.51 0.49 13.45
C GLY A 13 -1.34 0.27 14.41
N CYS A 14 -0.92 1.34 15.09
CA CYS A 14 0.22 1.35 16.01
C CYS A 14 -0.17 1.49 17.49
N PHE A 15 -1.43 1.82 17.77
CA PHE A 15 -1.98 1.76 19.13
C PHE A 15 -2.72 0.44 19.35
N GLU A 16 -2.55 -0.16 20.53
CA GLU A 16 -3.23 -1.42 20.88
C GLU A 16 -4.77 -1.32 20.77
N GLY A 17 -5.33 -0.15 21.12
CA GLY A 17 -6.78 0.10 21.02
C GLY A 17 -7.28 0.42 19.61
N SER A 18 -6.40 0.49 18.61
CA SER A 18 -6.76 0.86 17.24
C SER A 18 -7.60 -0.23 16.57
N ARG A 19 -8.74 0.17 16.02
CA ARG A 19 -9.51 -0.61 15.04
C ARG A 19 -9.92 0.29 13.87
N PRO A 20 -9.96 -0.23 12.63
CA PRO A 20 -10.34 0.56 11.47
C PRO A 20 -11.74 1.15 11.63
N THR A 21 -11.86 2.44 11.30
CA THR A 21 -13.13 3.16 11.21
C THR A 21 -13.39 3.64 9.78
N THR A 22 -14.58 4.20 9.55
CA THR A 22 -14.99 4.74 8.24
C THR A 22 -15.19 6.25 8.32
N HIS A 23 -15.26 6.93 7.19
CA HIS A 23 -15.61 8.36 7.19
C HIS A 23 -17.00 8.65 7.78
N ALA A 24 -17.95 7.71 7.72
CA ALA A 24 -19.28 7.86 8.30
C ALA A 24 -19.29 7.74 9.83
N GLU A 25 -18.46 6.84 10.37
CA GLU A 25 -18.32 6.60 11.80
C GLU A 25 -16.83 6.70 12.20
N PRO A 26 -16.24 7.91 12.21
CA PRO A 26 -14.78 8.08 12.20
C PRO A 26 -14.11 7.85 13.55
N THR A 27 -14.87 7.95 14.65
CA THR A 27 -14.31 7.97 16.00
C THR A 27 -15.03 7.06 16.99
N TYR A 28 -14.31 6.67 18.04
CA TYR A 28 -14.84 5.91 19.18
C TYR A 28 -14.04 6.25 20.45
N GLN A 29 -14.54 5.83 21.61
CA GLN A 29 -13.91 6.10 22.91
C GLN A 29 -13.06 4.91 23.38
N VAL A 30 -11.88 5.21 23.92
CA VAL A 30 -11.00 4.25 24.62
C VAL A 30 -10.45 4.95 25.87
N HIS A 31 -10.78 4.43 27.06
CA HIS A 31 -10.33 4.95 28.36
C HIS A 31 -10.43 6.49 28.52
N GLY A 32 -11.53 7.09 28.04
CA GLY A 32 -11.76 8.55 28.11
C GLY A 32 -11.03 9.39 27.07
N SER A 33 -10.39 8.73 26.10
CA SER A 33 -9.78 9.33 24.91
C SER A 33 -10.61 9.01 23.66
N VAL A 34 -10.59 9.93 22.68
CA VAL A 34 -11.18 9.72 21.36
C VAL A 34 -10.13 9.14 20.43
N PHE A 35 -10.44 8.04 19.76
CA PHE A 35 -9.62 7.47 18.69
C PHE A 35 -10.21 7.84 17.33
N TYR A 36 -9.35 8.20 16.38
CA TYR A 36 -9.66 8.38 14.97
C TYR A 36 -8.74 7.44 14.17
N CYS A 37 -9.34 6.47 13.49
CA CYS A 37 -8.62 5.37 12.83
C CYS A 37 -9.21 5.11 11.44
N VAL A 38 -9.52 6.16 10.67
CA VAL A 38 -10.13 6.00 9.36
C VAL A 38 -9.08 5.51 8.36
N ALA A 39 -9.32 4.35 7.77
CA ALA A 39 -8.51 3.83 6.66
C ALA A 39 -8.69 4.68 5.40
N ASN A 40 -7.68 4.70 4.52
CA ASN A 40 -7.73 5.45 3.26
C ASN A 40 -8.07 6.94 3.43
N MET A 41 -7.45 7.62 4.42
CA MET A 41 -7.65 9.05 4.67
C MET A 41 -7.49 9.95 3.42
N PRO A 42 -6.55 9.68 2.48
CA PRO A 42 -6.44 10.49 1.26
C PRO A 42 -7.71 10.48 0.38
N GLY A 43 -8.57 9.46 0.53
CA GLY A 43 -9.86 9.36 -0.15
C GLY A 43 -10.84 10.49 0.18
N ALA A 44 -10.71 11.14 1.34
CA ALA A 44 -11.54 12.29 1.71
C ALA A 44 -11.19 13.58 0.93
N VAL A 45 -10.00 13.66 0.32
CA VAL A 45 -9.50 14.84 -0.40
C VAL A 45 -9.13 14.50 -1.85
N PRO A 46 -10.08 13.94 -2.64
CA PRO A 46 -9.79 13.28 -3.91
C PRO A 46 -9.13 14.20 -4.94
N HIS A 47 -9.46 15.49 -4.96
CA HIS A 47 -8.81 16.44 -5.86
C HIS A 47 -7.30 16.49 -5.62
N THR A 48 -6.88 16.74 -4.38
CA THR A 48 -5.45 16.83 -4.03
C THR A 48 -4.75 15.48 -4.09
N SER A 49 -5.36 14.43 -3.55
CA SER A 49 -4.72 13.10 -3.48
C SER A 49 -4.58 12.44 -4.86
N THR A 50 -5.53 12.67 -5.77
CA THR A 50 -5.42 12.19 -7.15
C THR A 50 -4.21 12.80 -7.83
N PHE A 51 -4.09 14.14 -7.85
CA PHE A 51 -2.95 14.79 -8.47
C PHE A 51 -1.62 14.37 -7.81
N ALA A 52 -1.58 14.27 -6.49
CA ALA A 52 -0.39 13.83 -5.77
C ALA A 52 0.04 12.42 -6.18
N LEU A 53 -0.90 11.47 -6.26
CA LEU A 53 -0.62 10.09 -6.65
C LEU A 53 -0.22 10.01 -8.13
N THR A 54 -1.04 10.56 -9.02
CA THR A 54 -0.85 10.40 -10.47
C THR A 54 0.43 11.07 -10.96
N ASN A 55 0.85 12.19 -10.36
CA ASN A 55 2.10 12.85 -10.74
C ASN A 55 3.32 11.98 -10.47
N VAL A 56 3.27 11.09 -9.47
CA VAL A 56 4.35 10.17 -9.14
C VAL A 56 4.21 8.84 -9.91
N THR A 57 2.99 8.36 -10.13
CA THR A 57 2.78 7.05 -10.78
C THR A 57 2.78 7.10 -12.31
N LEU A 58 2.48 8.25 -12.92
CA LEU A 58 2.35 8.37 -14.37
C LEU A 58 3.61 7.95 -15.16
N PRO A 59 4.85 8.31 -14.74
CA PRO A 59 6.05 7.84 -15.44
C PRO A 59 6.16 6.31 -15.51
N TYR A 60 5.82 5.62 -14.42
CA TYR A 60 5.83 4.15 -14.37
C TYR A 60 4.73 3.54 -15.25
N ALA A 61 3.53 4.12 -15.22
CA ALA A 61 2.42 3.67 -16.05
C ALA A 61 2.75 3.77 -17.55
N LEU A 62 3.38 4.88 -17.97
CA LEU A 62 3.85 5.06 -19.34
C LEU A 62 4.96 4.07 -19.70
N ALA A 63 5.95 3.85 -18.81
CA ALA A 63 7.02 2.88 -19.05
C ALA A 63 6.48 1.46 -19.29
N VAL A 64 5.48 1.03 -18.51
CA VAL A 64 4.80 -0.26 -18.70
C VAL A 64 3.99 -0.29 -19.99
N ALA A 65 3.27 0.79 -20.31
CA ALA A 65 2.48 0.88 -21.53
C ALA A 65 3.35 0.82 -22.81
N ASP A 66 4.49 1.52 -22.81
CA ASP A 66 5.37 1.63 -23.98
C ASP A 66 6.24 0.38 -24.20
N ARG A 67 6.68 -0.27 -23.11
CA ARG A 67 7.70 -1.32 -23.17
C ARG A 67 7.21 -2.71 -22.78
N GLY A 68 6.02 -2.80 -22.21
CA GLY A 68 5.55 -3.96 -21.47
C GLY A 68 6.24 -4.10 -20.12
N TRP A 69 5.63 -4.85 -19.20
CA TRP A 69 6.11 -4.92 -17.81
C TRP A 69 7.53 -5.48 -17.69
N ARG A 70 7.89 -6.56 -18.42
CA ARG A 70 9.22 -7.19 -18.35
C ARG A 70 10.34 -6.18 -18.67
N ASN A 71 10.25 -5.51 -19.81
CA ASN A 71 11.25 -4.52 -20.21
C ASN A 71 11.22 -3.28 -19.31
N ALA A 72 10.05 -2.89 -18.80
CA ALA A 72 9.93 -1.77 -17.88
C ALA A 72 10.66 -2.05 -16.56
N VAL A 73 10.49 -3.24 -15.96
CA VAL A 73 11.19 -3.60 -14.71
C VAL A 73 12.68 -3.83 -14.92
N HIS A 74 13.12 -4.33 -16.07
CA HIS A 74 14.56 -4.42 -16.39
C HIS A 74 15.24 -3.05 -16.44
N GLY A 75 14.51 -2.02 -16.89
CA GLY A 75 15.03 -0.66 -17.01
C GLY A 75 14.88 0.21 -15.76
N ASP A 76 14.15 -0.26 -14.73
CA ASP A 76 13.80 0.53 -13.55
C ASP A 76 13.75 -0.35 -12.29
N ALA A 77 14.78 -0.20 -11.45
CA ALA A 77 14.90 -0.95 -10.20
C ALA A 77 13.79 -0.65 -9.18
N ALA A 78 13.22 0.56 -9.19
CA ALA A 78 12.11 0.91 -8.31
C ALA A 78 10.83 0.19 -8.74
N LEU A 79 10.57 0.12 -10.05
CA LEU A 79 9.46 -0.66 -10.59
C LEU A 79 9.65 -2.16 -10.35
N ALA A 80 10.87 -2.68 -10.52
CA ALA A 80 11.22 -4.06 -10.21
C ALA A 80 10.94 -4.42 -8.74
N ALA A 81 11.30 -3.54 -7.80
CA ALA A 81 11.03 -3.75 -6.38
C ALA A 81 9.53 -3.78 -6.04
N GLY A 82 8.67 -3.20 -6.89
CA GLY A 82 7.22 -3.24 -6.75
C GLY A 82 6.56 -4.54 -7.24
N MET A 83 7.29 -5.43 -7.90
CA MET A 83 6.75 -6.68 -8.44
C MET A 83 6.25 -7.59 -7.31
N SER A 84 4.96 -7.92 -7.37
CA SER A 84 4.31 -8.71 -6.31
C SER A 84 3.99 -10.13 -6.75
N THR A 85 3.42 -10.34 -7.95
CA THR A 85 3.02 -11.67 -8.43
C THR A 85 3.19 -11.81 -9.94
N HIS A 86 3.43 -13.03 -10.42
CA HIS A 86 3.39 -13.38 -11.84
C HIS A 86 3.15 -14.89 -12.01
N GLU A 87 2.19 -15.29 -12.85
CA GLU A 87 1.91 -16.71 -13.19
C GLU A 87 1.83 -17.65 -11.96
N GLY A 88 1.14 -17.22 -10.91
CA GLY A 88 0.97 -17.99 -9.68
C GLY A 88 2.18 -17.98 -8.73
N ARG A 89 3.27 -17.28 -9.08
CA ARG A 89 4.44 -17.07 -8.22
C ARG A 89 4.31 -15.78 -7.43
N LEU A 90 4.68 -15.83 -6.16
CA LEU A 90 4.76 -14.68 -5.26
C LEU A 90 6.19 -14.15 -5.25
N LEU A 91 6.36 -12.91 -5.68
CA LEU A 91 7.66 -12.26 -5.86
C LEU A 91 8.04 -11.34 -4.68
N SER A 92 7.03 -10.90 -3.91
CA SER A 92 7.24 -10.11 -2.71
C SER A 92 7.63 -10.98 -1.52
N ARG A 93 8.91 -10.91 -1.13
CA ARG A 93 9.44 -11.65 0.03
C ARG A 93 8.75 -11.30 1.36
N PRO A 94 8.52 -10.02 1.72
CA PRO A 94 7.86 -9.68 2.98
C PRO A 94 6.44 -10.25 3.08
N VAL A 95 5.70 -10.28 1.96
CA VAL A 95 4.35 -10.86 1.92
C VAL A 95 4.41 -12.38 2.10
N ALA A 96 5.38 -13.05 1.46
CA ALA A 96 5.55 -14.48 1.61
C ALA A 96 5.86 -14.87 3.06
N GLU A 97 6.77 -14.15 3.72
CA GLU A 97 7.13 -14.36 5.12
C GLU A 97 5.94 -14.10 6.06
N ALA A 98 5.20 -13.01 5.85
CA ALA A 98 4.05 -12.65 6.69
C ALA A 98 2.90 -13.68 6.62
N HIS A 99 2.75 -14.39 5.51
CA HIS A 99 1.67 -15.34 5.28
C HIS A 99 2.11 -16.81 5.22
N GLY A 100 3.39 -17.11 5.44
CA GLY A 100 3.94 -18.48 5.38
C GLY A 100 3.82 -19.12 4.00
N LEU A 101 3.94 -18.33 2.93
CA LEU A 101 3.81 -18.78 1.54
C LEU A 101 5.18 -18.98 0.89
N ALA A 102 5.22 -19.74 -0.21
CA ALA A 102 6.42 -19.88 -1.02
C ALA A 102 6.76 -18.57 -1.73
N TRP A 103 8.03 -18.18 -1.70
CA TRP A 103 8.56 -17.01 -2.41
C TRP A 103 9.40 -17.45 -3.62
N SER A 104 9.32 -16.70 -4.71
CA SER A 104 10.18 -16.85 -5.88
C SER A 104 10.91 -15.55 -6.17
N PRO A 105 12.23 -15.58 -6.45
CA PRO A 105 12.98 -14.41 -6.87
C PRO A 105 12.46 -13.87 -8.21
N LEU A 106 12.57 -12.55 -8.42
CA LEU A 106 12.10 -11.89 -9.64
C LEU A 106 12.87 -12.40 -10.88
N GLU A 107 14.14 -12.75 -10.69
CA GLU A 107 15.03 -13.27 -11.71
C GLU A 107 14.46 -14.54 -12.39
N ASP A 108 13.70 -15.37 -11.65
CA ASP A 108 13.10 -16.60 -12.18
C ASP A 108 11.97 -16.36 -13.19
N VAL A 109 11.44 -15.13 -13.26
CA VAL A 109 10.37 -14.73 -14.20
C VAL A 109 10.83 -13.71 -15.24
N LEU A 110 12.07 -13.24 -15.12
CA LEU A 110 12.72 -12.33 -16.07
C LEU A 110 13.67 -13.04 -17.04
N ALA A 111 13.95 -14.34 -16.80
CA ALA A 111 14.72 -15.20 -17.69
C ALA A 111 14.03 -15.47 -19.04
#